data_AF-A0A2D6X5C3-F1
#
_entry.id   AF-A0A2D6X5C3-F1
#
_cell.length_a   1.000
_cell.length_b   1.000
_cell.length_c   1.000
_cell.angle_alpha   90.00
_cell.angle_beta   90.00
_cell.angle_gamma   90.00
#
_symmetry.space_group_name_H-M   'P 1'
#
loop_
_entity.id
_entity.type
_entity.pdbx_description
1 polymer ?
#
loop_
_entity_poly.entity_id
_entity_poly.type
_entity_poly.pdbx_seq_one_letter_code
_entity_poly.pdbx_strand_id
1 'polypeptide(L)'
;MKLKEIKRDKNGLISGGSVDYIFNEDGFIDWRKMIKVEHLVPNLQKTSERDVTKLKDTELIILIAGIKELAQVRGYTDVRYDVTSPSKDYVIASCSIKFTPNYETEGREVTFSAIGDAGPHNTHGFGQAFLGPMAENRAFVRCVRNFLKINIVANDELEKMTFVKPFSPQAASSPVEEIDTQPSPVALLKRVMSEKKVTWAKVKKRLEDEEYEKADSISCVEQIPKAKIFELIERLKKIKT
;
A
#
# COMPACT_ATOMS: atom_id res chain seq x y z
N MET A 1 0.58 30.13 -17.73
CA MET A 1 1.75 29.76 -16.88
C MET A 1 3.00 29.87 -17.74
N LYS A 2 4.01 30.68 -17.38
CA LYS A 2 5.26 30.74 -18.15
C LYS A 2 6.09 29.49 -17.83
N LEU A 3 6.56 28.81 -18.87
CA LEU A 3 7.47 27.66 -18.74
C LEU A 3 8.76 28.15 -18.05
N LYS A 4 9.18 27.50 -16.96
CA LYS A 4 10.50 27.75 -16.36
C LYS A 4 11.46 26.67 -16.87
N GLU A 5 12.46 27.11 -17.62
CA GLU A 5 13.56 26.25 -18.03
C GLU A 5 14.40 25.86 -16.80
N ILE A 6 14.70 24.57 -16.66
CA ILE A 6 15.56 24.07 -15.59
C ILE A 6 17.00 24.34 -15.99
N LYS A 7 17.70 25.19 -15.23
CA LYS A 7 19.14 25.42 -15.37
C LYS A 7 19.87 24.82 -14.19
N ARG A 8 21.08 24.31 -14.42
CA ARG A 8 21.96 23.80 -13.35
C ARG A 8 23.19 24.68 -13.20
N ASP A 9 23.71 24.79 -11.99
CA ASP A 9 24.94 25.53 -11.69
C ASP A 9 26.21 24.68 -11.94
N LYS A 10 27.37 25.24 -11.59
CA LYS A 10 28.67 24.55 -11.72
C LYS A 10 28.81 23.28 -10.88
N ASN A 11 27.97 23.09 -9.86
CA ASN A 11 27.95 21.91 -9.00
C ASN A 11 26.93 20.87 -9.48
N GLY A 12 26.24 21.12 -10.60
CA GLY A 12 25.19 20.26 -11.15
C GLY A 12 23.86 20.38 -10.41
N LEU A 13 23.65 21.40 -9.58
CA LEU A 13 22.40 21.61 -8.83
C LEU A 13 21.46 22.55 -9.57
N ILE A 14 20.15 22.35 -9.43
CA ILE A 14 19.15 23.22 -10.06
C ILE A 14 19.28 24.63 -9.50
N SER A 15 19.48 25.61 -10.38
CA SER A 15 19.67 27.01 -10.04
C SER A 15 18.38 27.83 -10.18
N GLY A 16 18.39 29.08 -9.71
CA GLY A 16 17.25 30.00 -9.82
C GLY A 16 16.20 29.86 -8.71
N GLY A 17 16.55 29.26 -7.57
CA GLY A 17 15.73 29.24 -6.36
C GLY A 17 14.45 28.42 -6.45
N SER A 18 14.39 27.46 -7.37
CA SER A 18 13.23 26.57 -7.53
C SER A 18 13.29 25.31 -6.65
N VAL A 19 14.45 25.03 -6.06
CA VAL A 19 14.71 23.89 -5.19
C VAL A 19 15.51 24.37 -3.99
N ASP A 20 15.01 24.12 -2.79
CA ASP A 20 15.68 24.45 -1.53
C ASP A 20 16.51 23.24 -1.07
N TYR A 21 17.76 23.16 -1.51
CA TYR A 21 18.66 22.07 -1.15
C TYR A 21 19.05 22.11 0.34
N ILE A 22 18.89 20.98 1.02
CA ILE A 22 19.30 20.78 2.40
C ILE A 22 20.62 19.99 2.40
N PHE A 23 21.64 20.52 3.09
CA PHE A 23 22.96 19.90 3.17
C PHE A 23 23.21 19.33 4.57
N ASN A 24 23.95 18.22 4.64
CA ASN A 24 24.46 17.69 5.91
C ASN A 24 25.79 18.36 6.30
N GLU A 25 26.33 17.99 7.47
CA GLU A 25 27.58 18.56 8.01
C GLU A 25 28.79 18.31 7.12
N ASP A 26 28.77 17.23 6.33
CA ASP A 26 29.81 16.86 5.37
C ASP A 26 29.69 17.59 4.02
N GLY A 27 28.64 18.41 3.85
CA GLY A 27 28.37 19.16 2.61
C GLY A 27 27.72 18.33 1.49
N PHE A 28 27.26 17.10 1.76
CA PHE A 28 26.41 16.32 0.83
C PHE A 28 24.94 16.74 0.96
N ILE A 29 24.14 16.45 -0.06
CA ILE A 29 22.70 16.73 -0.01
C ILE A 29 22.02 15.68 0.89
N ASP A 30 21.22 16.16 1.84
CA ASP A 30 20.35 15.32 2.65
C ASP A 30 19.06 15.00 1.87
N TRP A 31 19.17 14.08 0.92
CA TRP A 31 18.07 13.64 0.06
C TRP A 31 16.86 13.13 0.84
N ARG A 32 17.09 12.61 2.05
CA ARG A 32 16.04 12.19 2.97
C ARG A 32 15.24 13.38 3.51
N LYS A 33 15.90 14.48 3.91
CA LYS A 33 15.21 15.72 4.34
C LYS A 33 14.55 16.47 3.18
N MET A 34 15.00 16.25 1.94
CA MET A 34 14.39 16.82 0.74
C MET A 34 13.01 16.23 0.39
N ILE A 35 12.62 15.11 0.99
CA ILE A 35 11.29 14.51 0.76
C ILE A 35 10.23 15.38 1.43
N LYS A 36 9.27 15.87 0.64
CA LYS A 36 8.13 16.62 1.17
C LYS A 36 7.27 15.74 2.06
N VAL A 37 6.76 16.34 3.13
CA VAL A 37 5.89 15.69 4.12
C VAL A 37 4.65 15.06 3.48
N GLU A 38 4.11 15.66 2.41
CA GLU A 38 2.95 15.13 1.66
C GLU A 38 3.20 13.76 1.00
N HIS A 39 4.47 13.41 0.76
CA HIS A 39 4.88 12.12 0.19
C HIS A 39 5.26 11.09 1.26
N LEU A 40 5.10 11.42 2.54
CA LEU A 40 5.36 10.52 3.66
C LEU A 40 4.05 10.06 4.29
N VAL A 41 3.97 8.77 4.57
CA VAL A 41 2.85 8.17 5.30
C VAL A 41 3.36 7.28 6.44
N PRO A 42 2.60 7.17 7.55
CA PRO A 42 2.98 6.32 8.66
C PRO A 42 2.90 4.83 8.28
N ASN A 43 3.91 4.06 8.68
CA ASN A 43 3.88 2.61 8.64
C ASN A 43 3.08 2.07 9.84
N LEU A 44 1.78 1.88 9.64
CA LEU A 44 0.86 1.43 10.70
C LEU A 44 1.12 0.01 11.22
N GLN A 45 2.01 -0.75 10.57
CA GLN A 45 2.46 -2.05 11.09
C GLN A 45 3.53 -1.88 12.18
N LYS A 46 4.17 -0.71 12.26
CA LYS A 46 5.29 -0.44 13.18
C LYS A 46 4.98 0.64 14.22
N THR A 47 3.97 1.47 13.98
CA THR A 47 3.61 2.57 14.89
C THR A 47 2.12 2.88 14.87
N SER A 48 1.61 3.41 15.98
CA SER A 48 0.27 3.99 16.07
C SER A 48 0.25 5.51 15.86
N GLU A 49 1.42 6.16 15.89
CA GLU A 49 1.57 7.59 15.63
C GLU A 49 1.26 7.90 14.16
N ARG A 50 0.52 8.99 13.93
CA ARG A 50 0.03 9.42 12.62
C ARG A 50 0.76 10.66 12.13
N ASP A 51 1.34 11.44 13.03
CA ASP A 51 2.14 12.60 12.71
C ASP A 51 3.52 12.17 12.22
N VAL A 52 3.71 12.21 10.90
CA VAL A 52 4.94 11.79 10.24
C VAL A 52 6.18 12.59 10.66
N THR A 53 6.01 13.78 11.25
CA THR A 53 7.13 14.59 11.75
C THR A 53 7.75 14.03 13.03
N LYS A 54 7.03 13.15 13.73
CA LYS A 54 7.47 12.48 14.96
C LYS A 54 7.99 11.07 14.73
N LEU A 55 7.91 10.56 13.51
CA LEU A 55 8.24 9.19 13.18
C LEU A 55 9.71 9.03 12.80
N LYS A 56 10.27 7.88 13.18
CA LYS A 56 11.58 7.44 12.71
C LYS A 56 11.47 6.92 11.28
N ASP A 57 12.57 6.90 10.56
CA ASP A 57 12.62 6.39 9.18
C ASP A 57 12.10 4.96 9.04
N THR A 58 12.30 4.11 10.06
CA THR A 58 11.79 2.74 10.06
C THR A 58 10.27 2.65 10.14
N GLU A 59 9.62 3.70 10.65
CA GLU A 59 8.17 3.86 10.84
C GLU A 59 7.52 4.68 9.72
N LEU A 60 8.31 5.14 8.74
CA LEU A 60 7.83 5.91 7.61
C LEU A 60 7.74 5.04 6.34
N ILE A 61 6.92 5.49 5.41
CA ILE A 61 6.81 4.96 4.05
C ILE A 61 6.80 6.14 3.08
N ILE A 62 7.56 6.03 1.99
CA ILE A 62 7.58 7.05 0.92
C ILE A 62 6.59 6.66 -0.19
N LEU A 63 5.77 7.60 -0.63
CA LEU A 63 4.95 7.45 -1.83
C LEU A 63 5.80 7.62 -3.09
N ILE A 64 5.50 6.85 -4.15
CA ILE A 64 6.25 6.90 -5.42
C ILE A 64 6.37 8.30 -6.02
N ALA A 65 5.38 9.18 -5.80
CA ALA A 65 5.43 10.57 -6.23
C ALA A 65 6.64 11.32 -5.65
N GLY A 66 6.94 11.15 -4.36
CA GLY A 66 8.13 11.73 -3.74
C GLY A 66 9.43 11.21 -4.35
N ILE A 67 9.49 9.92 -4.69
CA ILE A 67 10.67 9.34 -5.36
C ILE A 67 10.84 9.89 -6.77
N LYS A 68 9.76 10.06 -7.53
CA LYS A 68 9.78 10.68 -8.86
C LYS A 68 10.23 12.14 -8.81
N GLU A 69 9.74 12.90 -7.83
CA GLU A 69 10.19 14.28 -7.60
C GLU A 69 11.68 14.34 -7.27
N LEU A 70 12.17 13.49 -6.37
CA LEU A 70 13.59 13.42 -6.05
C LEU A 70 14.45 13.03 -7.26
N ALA A 71 14.01 12.05 -8.07
CA ALA A 71 14.71 11.68 -9.29
C ALA A 71 14.82 12.86 -10.26
N GLN A 72 13.75 13.65 -10.41
CA GLN A 72 13.74 14.85 -11.25
C GLN A 72 14.69 15.93 -10.72
N VAL A 73 14.69 16.18 -9.41
CA VAL A 73 15.61 17.14 -8.76
C VAL A 73 17.06 16.67 -8.92
N ARG A 74 17.34 15.41 -8.62
CA ARG A 74 18.68 14.80 -8.77
C ARG A 74 19.17 14.87 -10.21
N GLY A 75 18.27 14.68 -11.16
CA GLY A 75 18.56 14.73 -12.60
C GLY A 75 19.12 13.42 -13.14
N TYR A 76 18.64 13.05 -14.32
CA TYR A 76 19.09 11.91 -15.09
C TYR A 76 18.98 12.22 -16.58
N THR A 77 19.81 11.55 -17.39
CA THR A 77 19.81 11.68 -18.85
C THR A 77 19.13 10.51 -19.53
N ASP A 78 18.98 9.38 -18.83
CA ASP A 78 18.42 8.15 -19.36
C ASP A 78 17.84 7.28 -18.24
N VAL A 79 16.70 6.64 -18.52
CA VAL A 79 16.08 5.61 -17.69
C VAL A 79 15.71 4.46 -18.60
N ARG A 80 16.25 3.28 -18.32
CA ARG A 80 16.00 2.06 -19.08
C ARG A 80 15.43 0.98 -18.19
N TYR A 81 14.52 0.20 -18.75
CA TYR A 81 13.97 -0.98 -18.12
C TYR A 81 14.24 -2.21 -18.98
N ASP A 82 14.68 -3.28 -18.32
CA ASP A 82 14.67 -4.63 -18.86
C ASP A 82 13.62 -5.42 -18.10
N VAL A 83 12.59 -5.91 -18.79
CA VAL A 83 11.45 -6.59 -18.19
C VAL A 83 11.39 -8.01 -18.72
N THR A 84 11.43 -8.97 -17.80
CA THR A 84 11.36 -10.41 -18.10
C THR A 84 10.26 -11.06 -17.27
N SER A 85 9.51 -11.98 -17.89
CA SER A 85 8.51 -12.80 -17.21
C SER A 85 8.98 -14.26 -17.18
N PRO A 86 9.69 -14.70 -16.13
CA PRO A 86 10.21 -16.07 -16.06
C PRO A 86 9.10 -17.12 -15.89
N SER A 87 7.88 -16.71 -15.52
CA SER A 87 6.69 -17.55 -15.49
C SER A 87 5.44 -16.70 -15.73
N LYS A 88 4.31 -17.35 -16.05
CA LYS A 88 3.04 -16.68 -16.39
C LYS A 88 2.58 -15.66 -15.35
N ASP A 89 2.82 -15.95 -14.08
CA ASP A 89 2.35 -15.14 -12.94
C ASP A 89 3.52 -14.49 -12.19
N TYR A 90 4.66 -14.26 -12.84
CA TYR A 90 5.78 -13.57 -12.22
C TYR A 90 6.51 -12.69 -13.23
N VAL A 91 6.78 -11.45 -12.85
CA VAL A 91 7.49 -10.46 -13.66
C VAL A 91 8.62 -9.85 -12.86
N ILE A 92 9.78 -9.72 -13.49
CA ILE A 92 10.97 -9.06 -12.97
C ILE A 92 11.26 -7.89 -13.89
N ALA A 93 11.54 -6.72 -13.32
CA ALA A 93 12.06 -5.57 -14.02
C ALA A 93 13.41 -5.18 -13.42
N SER A 94 14.38 -4.85 -14.26
CA SER A 94 15.60 -4.15 -13.86
C SER A 94 15.52 -2.72 -14.37
N CYS A 95 15.61 -1.75 -13.46
CA CYS A 95 15.67 -0.33 -13.79
C CYS A 95 17.13 0.10 -13.75
N SER A 96 17.61 0.75 -14.81
CA SER A 96 18.92 1.39 -14.87
C SER A 96 18.73 2.88 -15.14
N ILE A 97 19.28 3.73 -14.26
CA ILE A 97 19.21 5.19 -14.38
C ILE A 97 20.61 5.74 -14.53
N LYS A 98 20.78 6.58 -15.54
CA LYS A 98 22.00 7.36 -15.80
C LYS A 98 21.82 8.75 -15.19
N PHE A 99 22.35 8.94 -13.99
CA PHE A 99 22.22 10.18 -13.24
C PHE A 99 23.17 11.26 -13.77
N THR A 100 22.66 12.50 -13.85
CA THR A 100 23.46 13.63 -14.33
C THR A 100 24.66 13.88 -13.41
N PRO A 101 25.80 14.33 -13.96
CA PRO A 101 26.94 14.78 -13.16
C PRO A 101 26.56 15.82 -12.11
N ASN A 102 27.10 15.69 -10.89
CA ASN A 102 27.07 16.72 -9.86
C ASN A 102 28.30 16.64 -8.97
N TYR A 103 28.44 17.56 -8.02
CA TYR A 103 29.58 17.57 -7.11
C TYR A 103 29.68 16.30 -6.23
N GLU A 104 28.55 15.68 -5.85
CA GLU A 104 28.52 14.44 -5.06
C GLU A 104 29.08 13.23 -5.83
N THR A 105 29.18 13.33 -7.15
CA THR A 105 29.70 12.30 -8.06
C THR A 105 31.02 12.73 -8.72
N GLU A 106 31.70 13.73 -8.16
CA GLU A 106 32.95 14.31 -8.68
C GLU A 106 32.81 14.81 -10.13
N GLY A 107 31.62 15.32 -10.49
CA GLY A 107 31.34 15.80 -11.83
C GLY A 107 31.26 14.70 -12.88
N ARG A 108 31.06 13.43 -12.48
CA ARG A 108 30.93 12.29 -13.40
C ARG A 108 29.48 11.83 -13.53
N GLU A 109 29.14 11.35 -14.71
CA GLU A 109 27.89 10.63 -14.94
C GLU A 109 27.98 9.26 -14.27
N VAL A 110 26.94 8.87 -13.53
CA VAL A 110 26.89 7.58 -12.83
C VAL A 110 25.65 6.83 -13.25
N THR A 111 25.84 5.57 -13.68
CA THR A 111 24.73 4.64 -13.91
C THR A 111 24.55 3.77 -12.68
N PHE A 112 23.33 3.72 -12.15
CA PHE A 112 22.95 2.82 -11.08
C PHE A 112 21.79 1.95 -11.57
N SER A 113 21.69 0.72 -11.04
CA SER A 113 20.59 -0.17 -11.38
C SER A 113 20.02 -0.87 -10.16
N ALA A 114 18.75 -1.22 -10.22
CA ALA A 114 18.08 -2.02 -9.20
C ALA A 114 16.99 -2.89 -9.81
N ILE A 115 16.65 -3.95 -9.09
CA ILE A 115 15.65 -4.93 -9.50
C ILE A 115 14.35 -4.77 -8.71
N GLY A 116 13.24 -5.01 -9.39
CA GLY A 116 11.90 -5.11 -8.81
C GLY A 116 11.19 -6.34 -9.38
N ASP A 117 10.37 -6.96 -8.56
CA ASP A 117 9.65 -8.17 -8.91
C ASP A 117 8.20 -8.12 -8.43
N ALA A 118 7.32 -8.77 -9.18
CA ALA A 118 5.90 -8.83 -8.90
C ALA A 118 5.34 -10.21 -9.28
N GLY A 119 4.60 -10.80 -8.34
CA GLY A 119 3.81 -12.01 -8.52
C GLY A 119 2.72 -12.16 -7.44
N PRO A 120 1.92 -13.22 -7.49
CA PRO A 120 0.79 -13.46 -6.59
C PRO A 120 1.14 -13.37 -5.10
N HIS A 121 2.37 -13.72 -4.73
CA HIS A 121 2.80 -13.82 -3.33
C HIS A 121 3.37 -12.53 -2.74
N ASN A 122 3.80 -11.57 -3.58
CA ASN A 122 4.42 -10.32 -3.11
C ASN A 122 3.68 -9.06 -3.57
N THR A 123 2.68 -9.22 -4.44
CA THR A 123 1.84 -8.17 -5.00
C THR A 123 0.40 -8.52 -4.69
N HIS A 124 -0.41 -7.53 -4.30
CA HIS A 124 -1.76 -7.81 -3.81
C HIS A 124 -2.78 -6.75 -4.22
N GLY A 125 -4.07 -7.13 -4.16
CA GLY A 125 -5.16 -6.23 -4.49
C GLY A 125 -5.14 -5.86 -5.97
N PHE A 126 -5.46 -4.61 -6.30
CA PHE A 126 -5.46 -4.11 -7.68
C PHE A 126 -4.14 -4.40 -8.42
N GLY A 127 -3.00 -4.36 -7.71
CA GLY A 127 -1.68 -4.60 -8.31
C GLY A 127 -1.48 -6.00 -8.90
N GLN A 128 -2.21 -7.02 -8.45
CA GLN A 128 -2.08 -8.38 -9.00
C GLN A 128 -2.53 -8.47 -10.46
N ALA A 129 -3.42 -7.58 -10.91
CA ALA A 129 -3.82 -7.49 -12.31
C ALA A 129 -2.74 -6.81 -13.19
N PHE A 130 -1.70 -6.22 -12.60
CA PHE A 130 -0.70 -5.39 -13.29
C PHE A 130 0.73 -5.70 -12.83
N LEU A 131 1.13 -6.99 -12.88
CA LEU A 131 2.44 -7.43 -12.41
C LEU A 131 3.62 -6.70 -13.08
N GLY A 132 3.57 -6.46 -14.40
CA GLY A 132 4.61 -5.71 -15.11
C GLY A 132 4.83 -4.30 -14.55
N PRO A 133 3.81 -3.43 -14.54
CA PRO A 133 3.91 -2.12 -13.92
C PRO A 133 4.33 -2.13 -12.44
N MET A 134 3.91 -3.13 -11.66
CA MET A 134 4.34 -3.27 -10.26
C MET A 134 5.83 -3.59 -10.15
N ALA A 135 6.35 -4.50 -10.97
CA ALA A 135 7.78 -4.81 -11.03
C ALA A 135 8.60 -3.57 -11.47
N GLU A 136 8.12 -2.84 -12.50
CA GLU A 136 8.75 -1.61 -12.99
C GLU A 136 8.84 -0.54 -11.90
N ASN A 137 7.73 -0.23 -11.23
CA ASN A 137 7.70 0.75 -10.15
C ASN A 137 8.64 0.36 -9.00
N ARG A 138 8.65 -0.92 -8.60
CA ARG A 138 9.56 -1.43 -7.57
C ARG A 138 11.02 -1.25 -7.96
N ALA A 139 11.37 -1.57 -9.20
CA ALA A 139 12.71 -1.44 -9.72
C ALA A 139 13.15 0.03 -9.75
N PHE A 140 12.30 0.92 -10.27
CA PHE A 140 12.55 2.36 -10.31
C PHE A 140 12.79 2.93 -8.92
N VAL A 141 11.87 2.62 -8.00
CA VAL A 141 11.94 3.19 -6.65
C VAL A 141 13.18 2.71 -5.91
N ARG A 142 13.51 1.42 -5.99
CA ARG A 142 14.76 0.88 -5.44
C ARG A 142 15.99 1.54 -6.05
N CYS A 143 15.99 1.77 -7.36
CA CYS A 143 17.10 2.39 -8.07
C CYS A 143 17.38 3.80 -7.54
N VAL A 144 16.35 4.65 -7.50
CA VAL A 144 16.49 6.04 -7.01
C VAL A 144 16.81 6.06 -5.52
N ARG A 145 16.05 5.31 -4.71
CA ARG A 145 16.16 5.32 -3.25
C ARG A 145 17.56 4.90 -2.78
N ASN A 146 18.08 3.81 -3.35
CA ASN A 146 19.40 3.29 -2.97
C ASN A 146 20.52 4.21 -3.46
N PHE A 147 20.41 4.75 -4.68
CA PHE A 147 21.39 5.70 -5.20
C PHE A 147 21.48 6.97 -4.33
N LEU A 148 20.33 7.47 -3.87
CA LEU A 148 20.24 8.63 -2.98
C LEU A 148 20.44 8.30 -1.48
N LYS A 149 20.78 7.05 -1.15
CA LYS A 149 21.03 6.56 0.23
C LYS A 149 19.85 6.81 1.19
N ILE A 150 18.62 6.69 0.70
CA ILE A 150 17.41 6.86 1.50
C ILE A 150 16.99 5.50 2.09
N ASN A 151 16.87 5.44 3.42
CA ASN A 151 16.57 4.19 4.13
C ASN A 151 15.07 3.93 4.31
N ILE A 152 14.22 4.95 4.20
CA ILE A 152 12.76 4.76 4.28
C ILE A 152 12.29 3.96 3.07
N VAL A 153 11.67 2.82 3.31
CA VAL A 153 11.06 1.99 2.26
C VAL A 153 9.93 2.72 1.55
N ALA A 154 9.79 2.49 0.26
CA ALA A 154 8.64 3.03 -0.47
C ALA A 154 7.42 2.12 -0.42
N ASN A 155 6.25 2.71 -0.64
CA ASN A 155 4.98 2.00 -0.64
C ASN A 155 4.95 0.83 -1.64
N ASP A 156 5.49 1.04 -2.84
CA ASP A 156 5.54 0.03 -3.90
C ASP A 156 6.39 -1.19 -3.51
N GLU A 157 7.31 -1.07 -2.54
CA GLU A 157 8.18 -2.15 -2.07
C GLU A 157 7.54 -3.05 -0.99
N LEU A 158 6.35 -2.71 -0.50
CA LEU A 158 5.72 -3.39 0.63
C LEU A 158 4.72 -4.47 0.21
N GLU A 159 4.73 -5.57 0.96
CA GLU A 159 3.71 -6.63 0.92
C GLU A 159 2.46 -6.15 1.68
N LYS A 160 1.56 -5.42 1.00
CA LYS A 160 0.25 -4.97 1.51
C LYS A 160 0.32 -4.20 2.85
N MET A 161 0.02 -2.91 2.81
CA MET A 161 -0.51 -2.25 4.00
C MET A 161 -1.89 -2.84 4.31
N THR A 162 -1.94 -3.76 5.27
CA THR A 162 -3.15 -3.88 6.07
C THR A 162 -3.35 -2.51 6.71
N PHE A 163 -4.25 -1.71 6.14
CA PHE A 163 -4.87 -0.65 6.93
C PHE A 163 -5.46 -1.37 8.13
N VAL A 164 -4.76 -1.32 9.26
CA VAL A 164 -5.18 -1.96 10.50
C VAL A 164 -6.54 -1.36 10.78
N LYS A 165 -7.62 -2.13 10.53
CA LYS A 165 -8.92 -1.79 11.08
C LYS A 165 -8.69 -1.63 12.59
N PRO A 166 -9.17 -0.55 13.21
CA PRO A 166 -8.89 -0.25 14.59
C PRO A 166 -9.07 -1.49 15.46
N PHE A 167 -7.99 -1.79 16.19
CA PHE A 167 -7.79 -2.83 17.19
C PHE A 167 -9.05 -3.63 17.55
N SER A 168 -9.11 -4.88 17.13
CA SER A 168 -9.90 -5.91 17.82
C SER A 168 -8.89 -6.93 18.37
N PRO A 169 -8.91 -7.28 19.67
CA PRO A 169 -7.94 -8.21 20.21
C PRO A 169 -8.17 -9.60 19.60
N GLN A 170 -7.20 -10.10 18.84
CA GLN A 170 -7.21 -11.48 18.34
C GLN A 170 -6.51 -12.40 19.33
N ALA A 171 -7.23 -13.44 19.75
CA ALA A 171 -6.65 -14.70 20.19
C ALA A 171 -6.24 -15.53 18.96
N ALA A 172 -5.22 -16.37 19.16
CA ALA A 172 -4.42 -17.01 18.13
C ALA A 172 -5.08 -18.19 17.37
N SER A 173 -4.47 -18.47 16.21
CA SER A 173 -4.34 -19.74 15.48
C SER A 173 -5.48 -20.25 14.57
N SER A 174 -5.15 -20.41 13.27
CA SER A 174 -5.34 -21.60 12.40
C SER A 174 -5.45 -21.24 10.90
N PRO A 175 -5.12 -22.16 9.96
CA PRO A 175 -4.76 -21.83 8.58
C PRO A 175 -5.96 -21.41 7.72
N VAL A 176 -5.72 -20.46 6.82
CA VAL A 176 -6.76 -19.72 6.08
C VAL A 176 -7.11 -20.44 4.79
N GLU A 177 -8.30 -21.05 4.74
CA GLU A 177 -9.02 -21.29 3.49
C GLU A 177 -9.50 -19.96 2.89
N GLU A 178 -9.48 -19.86 1.57
CA GLU A 178 -9.84 -18.70 0.76
C GLU A 178 -11.20 -18.10 1.16
N ILE A 179 -11.23 -16.82 1.53
CA ILE A 179 -12.49 -16.08 1.71
C ILE A 179 -12.56 -14.96 0.67
N ASP A 180 -13.46 -15.18 -0.28
CA ASP A 180 -14.05 -14.23 -1.23
C ASP A 180 -14.50 -12.93 -0.53
N THR A 181 -13.86 -11.81 -0.87
CA THR A 181 -14.09 -10.48 -0.26
C THR A 181 -15.29 -9.74 -0.86
N GLN A 182 -16.48 -10.34 -0.76
CA GLN A 182 -17.75 -9.62 -0.76
C GLN A 182 -18.28 -9.61 0.67
N PRO A 183 -18.86 -8.52 1.21
CA PRO A 183 -19.48 -8.55 2.54
C PRO A 183 -20.66 -9.52 2.49
N SER A 184 -20.44 -10.76 2.93
CA SER A 184 -21.47 -11.79 2.83
C SER A 184 -22.68 -11.37 3.66
N PRO A 185 -23.91 -11.51 3.14
CA PRO A 185 -25.14 -11.22 3.90
C PRO A 185 -25.16 -11.94 5.26
N VAL A 186 -24.55 -13.12 5.34
CA VAL A 186 -24.37 -13.92 6.56
C VAL A 186 -23.53 -13.16 7.60
N ALA A 187 -22.42 -12.55 7.20
CA ALA A 187 -21.57 -11.76 8.10
C ALA A 187 -22.32 -10.53 8.65
N LEU A 188 -23.16 -9.89 7.82
CA LEU A 188 -23.98 -8.77 8.26
C LEU A 188 -25.05 -9.20 9.28
N LEU A 189 -25.71 -10.34 9.06
CA LEU A 189 -26.69 -10.90 9.99
C LEU A 189 -26.05 -11.28 11.33
N LYS A 190 -24.90 -11.97 11.32
CA LYS A 190 -24.16 -12.29 12.55
C LYS A 190 -23.82 -11.04 13.37
N ARG A 191 -23.40 -9.95 12.69
CA ARG A 191 -23.12 -8.68 13.37
C ARG A 191 -24.36 -8.10 14.05
N VAL A 192 -25.49 -8.05 13.33
CA VAL A 192 -26.75 -7.51 13.87
C VAL A 192 -27.29 -8.40 15.00
N MET A 193 -27.14 -9.72 14.91
CA MET A 193 -27.46 -10.65 15.99
C MET A 193 -26.64 -10.36 17.25
N SER A 194 -25.33 -10.12 17.13
CA SER A 194 -24.46 -9.74 18.25
C SER A 194 -24.85 -8.39 18.86
N GLU A 195 -25.10 -7.37 18.04
CA GLU A 195 -25.53 -6.03 18.48
C GLU A 195 -26.85 -6.08 19.27
N LYS A 196 -27.78 -6.93 18.84
CA LYS A 196 -29.12 -7.09 19.46
C LYS A 196 -29.20 -8.23 20.48
N LYS A 197 -28.07 -8.87 20.83
CA LYS A 197 -27.99 -10.01 21.75
C LYS A 197 -28.98 -11.14 21.40
N VAL A 198 -29.17 -11.40 20.11
CA VAL A 198 -30.04 -12.45 19.59
C VAL A 198 -29.20 -13.69 19.29
N THR A 199 -29.55 -14.80 19.92
CA THR A 199 -28.88 -16.09 19.71
C THR A 199 -29.42 -16.83 18.50
N TRP A 200 -28.64 -17.76 17.95
CA TRP A 200 -29.07 -18.64 16.85
C TRP A 200 -30.39 -19.37 17.17
N ALA A 201 -30.55 -19.87 18.40
CA ALA A 201 -31.77 -20.55 18.84
C ALA A 201 -33.03 -19.68 18.67
N LYS A 202 -32.93 -18.36 18.91
CA LYS A 202 -34.05 -17.42 18.71
C LYS A 202 -34.34 -17.19 17.22
N VAL A 203 -33.31 -17.14 16.39
CA VAL A 203 -33.47 -17.02 14.93
C VAL A 203 -34.09 -18.29 14.35
N LYS A 204 -33.63 -19.47 14.77
CA LYS A 204 -34.17 -20.76 14.34
C LYS A 204 -35.63 -20.92 14.76
N LYS A 205 -35.93 -20.69 16.04
CA LYS A 205 -37.31 -20.70 16.55
C LYS A 205 -38.22 -19.76 15.75
N ARG A 206 -37.69 -18.62 15.31
CA ARG A 206 -38.45 -17.66 14.50
C ARG A 206 -38.70 -18.12 13.06
N LEU A 207 -37.75 -18.83 12.46
CA LEU A 207 -37.96 -19.46 11.15
C LEU A 207 -39.00 -20.58 11.23
N GLU A 208 -39.03 -21.32 12.33
CA GLU A 208 -40.04 -22.33 12.67
C GLU A 208 -41.42 -21.69 12.91
N ASP A 209 -41.49 -20.61 13.70
CA ASP A 209 -42.74 -19.85 13.97
C ASP A 209 -43.36 -19.21 12.69
N GLU A 210 -42.55 -19.01 11.65
CA GLU A 210 -42.97 -18.40 10.37
C GLU A 210 -43.26 -19.43 9.27
N GLU A 211 -43.27 -20.72 9.61
CA GLU A 211 -43.45 -21.84 8.66
C GLU A 211 -42.55 -21.71 7.42
N TYR A 212 -41.32 -21.22 7.61
CA TYR A 212 -40.40 -21.02 6.50
C TYR A 212 -40.04 -22.37 5.88
N GLU A 213 -40.19 -22.50 4.54
CA GLU A 213 -39.90 -23.74 3.83
C GLU A 213 -38.51 -24.26 4.19
N LYS A 214 -38.46 -25.50 4.68
CA LYS A 214 -37.24 -26.21 5.08
C LYS A 214 -36.54 -25.66 6.33
N ALA A 215 -37.22 -24.91 7.20
CA ALA A 215 -36.67 -24.43 8.48
C ALA A 215 -36.01 -25.55 9.32
N ASP A 216 -36.61 -26.75 9.33
CA ASP A 216 -36.10 -27.91 10.05
C ASP A 216 -34.72 -28.38 9.57
N SER A 217 -34.41 -28.16 8.29
CA SER A 217 -33.14 -28.56 7.66
C SER A 217 -32.02 -27.53 7.81
N ILE A 218 -32.32 -26.35 8.37
CA ILE A 218 -31.35 -25.26 8.56
C ILE A 218 -30.72 -25.41 9.95
N SER A 219 -29.46 -25.81 9.97
CA SER A 219 -28.68 -26.04 11.20
C SER A 219 -27.87 -24.81 11.64
N CYS A 220 -27.56 -23.90 10.72
CA CYS A 220 -26.76 -22.71 10.98
C CYS A 220 -27.13 -21.52 10.08
N VAL A 221 -26.64 -20.32 10.41
CA VAL A 221 -26.97 -19.05 9.74
C VAL A 221 -26.51 -19.05 8.26
N GLU A 222 -25.45 -19.79 7.95
CA GLU A 222 -24.86 -19.93 6.62
C GLU A 222 -25.78 -20.63 5.63
N GLN A 223 -26.70 -21.47 6.12
CA GLN A 223 -27.64 -22.24 5.29
C GLN A 223 -28.91 -21.44 4.96
N ILE A 224 -29.05 -20.22 5.49
CA ILE A 224 -30.20 -19.36 5.20
C ILE A 224 -30.02 -18.72 3.81
N PRO A 225 -31.02 -18.82 2.91
CA PRO A 225 -30.97 -18.12 1.63
C PRO A 225 -30.83 -16.60 1.79
N LYS A 226 -30.03 -15.97 0.91
CA LYS A 226 -29.70 -14.54 0.97
C LYS A 226 -30.92 -13.63 1.11
N ALA A 227 -32.02 -13.94 0.42
CA ALA A 227 -33.27 -13.17 0.49
C ALA A 227 -33.84 -13.12 1.93
N LYS A 228 -33.87 -14.26 2.62
CA LYS A 228 -34.38 -14.36 3.99
C LYS A 228 -33.43 -13.71 5.00
N ILE A 229 -32.12 -13.73 4.74
CA ILE A 229 -31.11 -13.03 5.55
C ILE A 229 -31.37 -11.52 5.61
N PHE A 230 -31.65 -10.87 4.48
CA PHE A 230 -31.92 -9.43 4.45
C PHE A 230 -33.21 -9.07 5.21
N GLU A 231 -34.25 -9.88 5.08
CA GLU A 231 -35.50 -9.71 5.83
C GLU A 231 -35.27 -9.78 7.35
N LEU A 232 -34.48 -10.76 7.81
CA LEU A 232 -34.10 -10.90 9.22
C LEU A 232 -33.29 -9.70 9.71
N ILE A 233 -32.36 -9.19 8.91
CA ILE A 233 -31.55 -8.00 9.23
C ILE A 233 -32.43 -6.77 9.42
N GLU A 234 -33.35 -6.48 8.50
CA GLU A 234 -34.24 -5.32 8.60
C GLU A 234 -35.11 -5.36 9.85
N ARG A 235 -35.60 -6.55 10.21
CA ARG A 235 -36.42 -6.74 11.41
C ARG A 235 -35.63 -6.58 12.69
N LEU A 236 -34.43 -7.18 12.76
CA LEU A 236 -33.56 -7.05 13.94
C LEU A 236 -33.15 -5.59 14.18
N LYS A 237 -32.98 -4.79 13.12
CA LYS A 237 -32.74 -3.35 13.22
C LYS A 237 -33.92 -2.56 13.80
N LYS A 238 -35.16 -3.04 13.59
CA LYS A 238 -36.40 -2.41 14.11
C LYS A 238 -36.67 -2.69 15.59
N ILE A 239 -35.98 -3.65 16.20
CA ILE A 239 -36.06 -3.91 17.64
C ILE A 239 -35.44 -2.72 18.38
N LYS A 240 -36.26 -1.94 19.09
CA LYS A 240 -35.75 -0.89 20.01
C LYS A 240 -34.99 -1.58 21.14
N THR A 241 -33.78 -1.10 21.39
CA THR A 241 -32.90 -1.60 22.46
C THR A 241 -33.44 -1.18 23.82
#